data_AF-A0A972GDI0-F1
#
_entry.id   AF-A0A972GDI0-F1
#
_cell.length_a   1.000
_cell.length_b   1.000
_cell.length_c   1.000
_cell.angle_alpha   90.00
_cell.angle_beta   90.00
_cell.angle_gamma   90.00
#
_symmetry.space_group_name_H-M   'P 1'
#
loop_
_entity.id
_entity.type
_entity.pdbx_description
1 polymer ?
#
loop_
_entity_poly.entity_id
_entity_poly.type
_entity_poly.pdbx_seq_one_letter_code
_entity_poly.pdbx_strand_id
1 'polypeptide(L)'
;MLTSGDRSHVPPGGSTRSLHLAGRAADFYVEGVSLTEAFNRIRASGILNDGNFEFINHLGVCNGGPATIPAHLHLGHYSTNQNRHMIEECGSYRVVGP
;
A
#
# COMPACT_ATOMS: atom_id res chain seq x y z
N MET A 1 10.84 1.96 -8.75
CA MET A 1 9.95 2.26 -9.88
C MET A 1 8.50 2.31 -9.42
N LEU A 2 7.73 3.25 -9.97
CA LEU A 2 6.28 3.40 -9.73
C LEU A 2 5.54 2.37 -10.57
N THR A 3 4.67 1.56 -9.95
CA THR A 3 3.85 0.55 -10.65
C THR A 3 2.47 1.06 -10.99
N SER A 4 1.92 1.96 -10.18
CA SER A 4 0.61 2.59 -10.43
C SER A 4 0.52 3.89 -9.64
N GLY A 5 0.14 4.99 -10.29
CA GLY A 5 -0.15 6.27 -9.63
C GLY A 5 -1.65 6.55 -9.71
N ASP A 6 -2.00 7.71 -10.23
CA ASP A 6 -3.39 8.08 -10.51
C ASP A 6 -3.98 7.19 -11.62
N ARG A 7 -5.23 6.78 -11.46
CA ARG A 7 -5.97 6.07 -12.51
C ARG A 7 -7.38 6.62 -12.65
N SER A 8 -7.88 6.72 -13.87
CA SER A 8 -9.25 7.20 -14.16
C SER A 8 -10.27 6.06 -14.29
N HIS A 9 -9.84 4.81 -14.13
CA HIS A 9 -10.68 3.63 -14.32
C HIS A 9 -10.39 2.56 -13.25
N VAL A 10 -11.44 1.82 -12.89
CA VAL A 10 -11.38 0.70 -11.94
C VAL A 10 -11.12 -0.57 -12.74
N PRO A 11 -9.96 -1.25 -12.58
CA PRO A 11 -9.71 -2.50 -13.27
C PRO A 11 -10.76 -3.55 -12.89
N PRO A 12 -11.02 -4.55 -13.74
CA PRO A 12 -11.94 -5.63 -13.43
C PRO A 12 -11.63 -6.27 -12.06
N GLY A 13 -12.64 -6.35 -11.18
CA GLY A 13 -12.49 -6.84 -9.80
C GLY A 13 -11.87 -5.84 -8.81
N GLY A 14 -11.53 -4.64 -9.24
CA GLY A 14 -10.98 -3.57 -8.41
C GLY A 14 -12.03 -2.81 -7.60
N SER A 15 -11.57 -2.08 -6.59
CA SER A 15 -12.44 -1.24 -5.75
C SER A 15 -12.83 0.07 -6.44
N THR A 16 -14.14 0.32 -6.54
CA THR A 16 -14.71 1.61 -7.03
C THR A 16 -14.48 2.78 -6.07
N ARG A 17 -13.96 2.50 -4.87
CA ARG A 17 -13.63 3.51 -3.85
C ARG A 17 -12.11 3.67 -3.65
N SER A 18 -11.31 3.18 -4.60
CA SER A 18 -9.86 3.22 -4.52
C SER A 18 -9.31 4.65 -4.53
N LEU A 19 -8.34 4.94 -3.66
CA LEU A 19 -7.69 6.25 -3.56
C LEU A 19 -6.93 6.67 -4.82
N HIS A 20 -6.51 5.71 -5.64
CA HIS A 20 -5.92 5.98 -6.96
C HIS A 20 -6.89 6.70 -7.92
N LEU A 21 -8.20 6.51 -7.75
CA LEU A 21 -9.22 7.21 -8.56
C LEU A 21 -9.33 8.70 -8.19
N ALA A 22 -8.89 9.06 -6.99
CA ALA A 22 -8.92 10.42 -6.48
C ALA A 22 -7.55 11.11 -6.58
N GLY A 23 -6.57 10.48 -7.23
CA GLY A 23 -5.20 10.97 -7.31
C GLY A 23 -4.51 11.12 -5.95
N ARG A 24 -4.84 10.21 -5.02
CA ARG A 24 -4.39 10.26 -3.62
C ARG A 24 -3.62 9.03 -3.20
N ALA A 25 -3.16 8.21 -4.15
CA ALA A 25 -2.38 7.03 -3.83
C ALA A 25 -1.39 6.65 -4.93
N ALA A 26 -0.33 5.97 -4.52
CA ALA A 26 0.73 5.47 -5.36
C ALA A 26 1.18 4.08 -4.91
N ASP A 27 1.33 3.20 -5.89
CA ASP A 27 1.89 1.86 -5.75
C ASP A 27 3.28 1.84 -6.37
N PHE A 28 4.26 1.29 -5.67
CA PHE A 28 5.64 1.27 -6.12
C PHE A 28 6.43 0.06 -5.59
N TYR A 29 7.60 -0.14 -6.18
CA TYR A 29 8.66 -0.96 -5.62
C TYR A 29 9.98 -0.18 -5.57
N VAL A 30 10.86 -0.58 -4.66
CA VAL A 30 12.21 -0.04 -4.54
C VAL A 30 13.16 -1.05 -5.19
N GLU A 31 13.91 -0.58 -6.18
CA GLU A 31 14.88 -1.44 -6.88
C GLU A 31 16.04 -1.82 -5.95
N GLY A 32 16.53 -3.06 -6.10
CA GLY A 32 17.66 -3.56 -5.33
C GLY A 32 17.37 -3.97 -3.88
N VAL A 33 16.11 -3.92 -3.43
CA VAL A 33 15.69 -4.39 -2.09
C VAL A 33 14.35 -5.12 -2.16
N SER A 34 14.08 -5.99 -1.18
CA SER A 34 12.77 -6.64 -1.07
C SER A 34 11.69 -5.65 -0.61
N LEU A 35 10.41 -5.92 -0.94
CA LEU A 35 9.28 -5.10 -0.47
C LEU A 35 9.24 -5.02 1.06
N THR A 36 9.46 -6.14 1.75
CA THR A 36 9.51 -6.19 3.21
C THR A 36 10.64 -5.33 3.77
N GLU A 37 11.82 -5.37 3.17
CA GLU A 37 12.96 -4.54 3.58
C GLU A 37 12.71 -3.06 3.34
N ALA A 38 12.23 -2.69 2.15
CA ALA A 38 11.86 -1.32 1.82
C ALA A 38 10.78 -0.77 2.77
N PHE A 39 9.73 -1.56 3.02
CA PHE A 39 8.67 -1.23 3.96
C PHE A 39 9.23 -0.94 5.37
N ASN A 40 10.05 -1.86 5.90
CA ASN A 40 10.65 -1.73 7.22
C ASN A 40 11.54 -0.49 7.33
N ARG A 41 12.36 -0.20 6.30
CA ARG A 41 13.25 0.97 6.27
C ARG A 41 12.49 2.28 6.21
N ILE A 42 11.50 2.40 5.32
CA ILE A 42 10.69 3.62 5.18
C ILE A 42 9.91 3.88 6.46
N ARG A 43 9.30 2.83 7.03
CA ARG A 43 8.60 2.92 8.32
C ARG A 43 9.52 3.38 9.45
N ALA A 44 10.68 2.75 9.59
CA ALA A 44 11.66 3.09 10.63
C ALA A 44 12.27 4.49 10.46
N SER A 45 12.26 5.05 9.25
CA SER A 45 12.79 6.39 9.00
C SER A 45 11.95 7.52 9.60
N GLY A 46 10.67 7.26 9.89
CA GLY A 46 9.73 8.27 10.40
C GLY A 46 9.29 9.31 9.37
N ILE A 47 9.69 9.19 8.09
CA ILE A 47 9.33 10.14 7.03
C ILE A 47 7.80 10.23 6.80
N LEU A 48 7.05 9.20 7.19
CA LEU A 48 5.60 9.09 7.05
C LEU A 48 4.84 9.38 8.37
N ASN A 49 5.48 9.98 9.37
CA ASN A 49 4.87 10.23 10.69
C ASN A 49 3.98 11.48 10.76
N ASP A 50 3.69 12.12 9.63
CA ASP A 50 2.95 13.39 9.57
C ASP A 50 1.43 13.23 9.80
N GLY A 51 0.94 11.98 9.86
CA GLY A 51 -0.45 11.64 10.13
C GLY A 51 -1.39 11.73 8.94
N ASN A 52 -0.86 12.03 7.75
CA ASN A 52 -1.66 12.25 6.55
C ASN A 52 -1.70 11.02 5.63
N PHE A 53 -0.76 10.09 5.81
CA PHE A 53 -0.56 8.97 4.87
C PHE A 53 -0.66 7.59 5.51
N GLU A 54 -1.33 6.69 4.80
CA GLU A 54 -1.34 5.26 5.00
C GLU A 54 -0.24 4.60 4.19
N PHE A 55 0.49 3.70 4.83
CA PHE A 55 1.55 2.95 4.19
C PHE A 55 1.35 1.45 4.38
N ILE A 56 1.13 0.76 3.26
CA ILE A 56 0.72 -0.64 3.23
C ILE A 56 1.73 -1.45 2.42
N ASN A 57 2.10 -2.62 2.93
CA ASN A 57 2.80 -3.64 2.16
C ASN A 57 1.79 -4.67 1.64
N HIS A 58 1.56 -4.69 0.32
CA HIS A 58 0.71 -5.67 -0.35
C HIS A 58 1.54 -6.89 -0.75
N LEU A 59 1.48 -7.96 0.05
CA LEU A 59 2.20 -9.20 -0.22
C LEU A 59 1.44 -10.03 -1.27
N GLY A 60 2.09 -10.33 -2.40
CA GLY A 60 1.45 -10.98 -3.55
C GLY A 60 1.19 -12.48 -3.43
N VAL A 61 1.24 -13.04 -2.21
CA VAL A 61 1.02 -14.48 -1.97
C VAL A 61 -0.20 -14.66 -1.09
N CYS A 62 -1.19 -15.43 -1.56
CA CYS A 62 -2.38 -15.75 -0.78
C CYS A 62 -2.74 -17.24 -0.88
N ASN A 63 -3.01 -17.86 0.27
CA ASN A 63 -3.58 -19.21 0.35
C ASN A 63 -5.11 -19.08 0.46
N GLY A 64 -5.79 -18.94 -0.68
CA GLY A 64 -7.26 -19.03 -0.77
C GLY A 64 -8.04 -17.70 -0.74
N GLY A 65 -7.38 -16.54 -0.71
CA GLY A 65 -7.99 -15.22 -0.93
C GLY A 65 -7.52 -14.56 -2.24
N PRO A 66 -8.18 -13.49 -2.72
CA PRO A 66 -7.69 -12.74 -3.86
C PRO A 66 -6.35 -12.08 -3.49
N ALA A 67 -5.29 -12.47 -4.20
CA ALA A 67 -3.98 -11.87 -4.03
C ALA A 67 -3.87 -10.55 -4.80
N THR A 68 -3.26 -9.55 -4.17
CA THR A 68 -2.82 -8.34 -4.88
C THR A 68 -1.60 -8.71 -5.73
N ILE A 69 -1.81 -8.83 -7.04
CA ILE A 69 -0.77 -9.22 -8.01
C ILE A 69 -0.60 -8.08 -9.03
N PRO A 70 0.64 -7.57 -9.23
CA PRO A 70 1.87 -7.93 -8.53
C PRO A 70 1.93 -7.33 -7.11
N ALA A 71 2.76 -7.93 -6.25
CA ALA A 71 3.09 -7.39 -4.93
C ALA A 71 3.72 -5.99 -5.06
N HIS A 72 3.33 -5.07 -4.19
CA HIS A 72 3.82 -3.68 -4.21
C HIS A 72 3.69 -3.01 -2.84
N LEU A 73 4.35 -1.87 -2.68
CA LEU A 73 4.12 -0.94 -1.57
C LEU A 73 3.10 0.10 -2.00
N HIS A 74 2.11 0.35 -1.15
CA HIS A 74 1.08 1.35 -1.37
C HIS A 74 1.26 2.50 -0.38
N LEU A 75 1.24 3.72 -0.90
CA LEU A 75 1.19 4.96 -0.13
C LEU A 75 -0.08 5.72 -0.53
N GLY A 76 -0.97 5.97 0.41
CA GLY A 76 -2.25 6.64 0.16
C GLY A 76 -2.56 7.72 1.19
N HIS A 77 -3.29 8.77 0.81
CA HIS A 77 -3.78 9.78 1.76
C HIS A 77 -5.06 9.31 2.43
N TYR A 78 -5.17 9.47 3.76
CA TYR A 78 -6.34 9.05 4.51
C TYR A 78 -7.64 9.70 4.01
N SER A 79 -8.74 8.94 4.12
CA SER A 79 -10.09 9.50 4.25
C SER A 79 -10.49 9.73 5.72
N THR A 80 -9.81 9.05 6.66
CA THR A 80 -10.03 9.11 8.11
C THR A 80 -8.68 9.33 8.81
N ASN A 81 -8.47 10.48 9.47
CA ASN A 81 -7.22 10.95 10.10
C ASN A 81 -6.52 9.95 11.04
N GLN A 82 -5.87 8.90 10.54
CA GLN A 82 -5.32 7.84 11.39
C GLN A 82 -4.01 7.30 10.84
N ASN A 83 -2.87 7.78 11.35
CA ASN A 83 -1.55 7.23 11.01
C ASN A 83 -1.46 5.71 11.29
N ARG A 84 -1.25 4.91 10.25
CA ARG A 84 -1.24 3.45 10.25
C ARG A 84 -0.26 2.93 9.21
N HIS A 85 0.59 2.04 9.70
CA HIS A 85 1.36 1.13 8.86
C HIS A 85 0.65 -0.23 8.87
N MET A 86 0.47 -0.80 7.68
CA MET A 86 -0.28 -2.04 7.53
C MET A 86 0.48 -3.05 6.68
N ILE A 87 0.18 -4.32 6.93
CA ILE A 87 0.52 -5.42 6.04
C ILE A 87 -0.81 -6.01 5.57
N GLU A 88 -0.97 -6.11 4.25
CA GLU A 88 -2.06 -6.86 3.64
C GLU A 88 -1.60 -8.29 3.35
N GLU A 89 -2.31 -9.25 3.92
CA GLU A 89 -2.15 -10.68 3.67
C GLU A 89 -3.54 -11.27 3.37
N CYS A 90 -3.74 -11.81 2.16
CA CYS A 90 -5.01 -12.44 1.78
C CYS A 90 -6.25 -11.53 1.93
N GLY A 91 -6.11 -10.25 1.59
CA GLY A 91 -7.18 -9.25 1.77
C GLY A 91 -7.50 -8.91 3.23
N SER A 92 -6.74 -9.46 4.18
CA SER A 92 -6.79 -9.11 5.58
C SER A 92 -5.70 -8.09 5.89
N TYR A 93 -6.07 -7.05 6.63
CA TYR A 93 -5.16 -5.98 7.01
C TYR A 93 -4.78 -6.09 8.49
N ARG A 94 -3.48 -6.04 8.77
CA ARG A 94 -2.97 -5.97 10.14
C ARG A 94 -2.21 -4.68 10.34
N VAL A 95 -2.59 -3.92 11.37
CA VAL A 95 -1.79 -2.76 11.84
C VAL A 95 -0.52 -3.30 12.48
N VAL A 96 0.62 -2.76 12.06
CA VAL A 96 1.90 -3.04 12.68
C VAL A 96 2.33 -1.82 13.48
N GLY A 97 2.67 -2.04 14.76
CA GLY A 97 3.16 -0.98 15.64
C GLY A 97 4.48 -0.39 15.14
N PRO A 98 4.89 0.79 15.63
CA PRO A 98 6.17 1.42 15.27
C PRO A 98 7.35 0.46 15.45
#